data_AF-A0AAU5DKF2-F1
#
_entry.id   AF-A0AAU5DKF2-F1
#
_cell.length_a   1.000
_cell.length_b   1.000
_cell.length_c   1.000
_cell.angle_alpha   90.00
_cell.angle_beta   90.00
_cell.angle_gamma   90.00
#
_symmetry.space_group_name_H-M   'P 1'
#
loop_
_entity.id
_entity.type
_entity.pdbx_description
1 polymer ?
#
loop_
_entity_poly.entity_id
_entity_poly.type
_entity_poly.pdbx_seq_one_letter_code
_entity_poly.pdbx_strand_id
1 'polypeptide(L)'
;MTHPVDRSGTRDSALPLLASVCTTAATAAALVVTAKAGLLFDQLGWTMFLVMAAGILGLAAGWWAFRLMGFDRRRLTVRTTVAALVIGATMVWGTNAIASQVWKTAWQRYTDELGGPGACLAATPYGERWASAITITAGEDGRPMEVWPGTVDGSARTTSTKVLRLHFDKSRIRPLTPADATSRELLDSYGCR
;
A
#
# COMPACT_ATOMS: atom_id res chain seq x y z
N MET A 1 19.86 40.48 -48.41
CA MET A 1 20.47 40.02 -47.14
C MET A 1 19.49 39.09 -46.45
N THR A 2 19.68 37.79 -46.62
CA THR A 2 18.89 36.73 -45.98
C THR A 2 19.67 36.25 -44.76
N HIS A 3 19.13 36.48 -43.57
CA HIS A 3 19.66 35.91 -42.33
C HIS A 3 19.56 34.37 -42.39
N PRO A 4 20.65 33.63 -42.14
CA PRO A 4 20.54 32.21 -41.88
C PRO A 4 19.88 32.02 -40.51
N VAL A 5 18.69 31.45 -40.50
CA VAL A 5 18.06 30.94 -39.27
C VAL A 5 18.85 29.71 -38.87
N ASP A 6 19.75 29.90 -37.91
CA ASP A 6 20.48 28.82 -37.26
C ASP A 6 19.49 28.02 -36.42
N ARG A 7 18.87 27.00 -37.05
CA ARG A 7 18.17 25.94 -36.33
C ARG A 7 19.24 25.08 -35.69
N SER A 8 19.74 25.52 -34.55
CA SER A 8 20.31 24.66 -33.52
C SER A 8 19.20 23.72 -33.06
N GLY A 9 18.94 22.70 -33.88
CA GLY A 9 18.04 21.61 -33.55
C GLY A 9 18.59 20.94 -32.32
N THR A 10 18.02 21.27 -31.16
CA THR A 10 18.04 20.41 -29.99
C THR A 10 17.67 19.02 -30.49
N ARG A 11 18.64 18.12 -30.51
CA ARG A 11 18.40 16.70 -30.79
C ARG A 11 17.49 16.22 -29.68
N ASP A 12 16.18 16.29 -29.91
CA ASP A 12 15.13 15.78 -29.03
C ASP A 12 15.25 14.27 -28.92
N SER A 13 16.23 13.86 -28.12
CA SER A 13 16.57 12.49 -27.84
C SER A 13 15.47 11.94 -26.93
N ALA A 14 14.95 10.74 -27.21
CA ALA A 14 13.90 10.12 -26.37
C ALA A 14 14.39 9.69 -24.98
N LEU A 15 15.71 9.75 -24.77
CA LEU A 15 16.44 9.35 -23.58
C LEU A 15 15.99 10.10 -22.31
N PRO A 16 16.00 11.45 -22.25
CA PRO A 16 15.52 12.21 -21.08
C PRO A 16 14.06 11.92 -20.71
N LEU A 17 13.17 11.68 -21.70
CA LEU A 17 11.76 11.45 -21.42
C LEU A 17 11.51 10.04 -20.88
N LEU A 18 12.13 9.01 -21.45
CA LEU A 18 12.01 7.65 -20.93
C LEU A 18 12.68 7.51 -19.56
N ALA A 19 13.87 8.10 -19.38
CA ALA A 19 14.54 8.13 -18.09
C ALA A 19 13.68 8.86 -17.03
N SER A 20 13.05 9.98 -17.37
CA SER A 20 12.19 10.69 -16.41
C SER A 20 10.95 9.87 -16.04
N VAL A 21 10.27 9.25 -17.01
CA VAL A 21 9.07 8.42 -16.74
C VAL A 21 9.42 7.19 -15.91
N CYS A 22 10.53 6.51 -16.20
CA CYS A 22 10.96 5.36 -15.40
C CYS A 22 11.36 5.80 -13.98
N THR A 23 12.03 6.94 -13.84
CA THR A 23 12.41 7.47 -12.53
C THR A 23 11.18 7.85 -11.72
N THR A 24 10.22 8.57 -12.31
CA THR A 24 8.99 8.97 -11.62
C THR A 24 8.10 7.79 -11.27
N ALA A 25 7.97 6.80 -12.17
CA ALA A 25 7.23 5.58 -11.88
C ALA A 25 7.88 4.79 -10.73
N ALA A 26 9.21 4.63 -10.74
CA ALA A 26 9.93 3.89 -9.70
C ALA A 26 9.89 4.62 -8.34
N THR A 27 10.06 5.95 -8.31
CA THR A 27 9.95 6.72 -7.07
C THR A 27 8.53 6.73 -6.53
N ALA A 28 7.52 6.89 -7.40
CA ALA A 28 6.12 6.82 -7.00
C ALA A 28 5.76 5.43 -6.45
N ALA A 29 6.19 4.36 -7.10
CA ALA A 29 6.01 2.99 -6.62
C ALA A 29 6.67 2.77 -5.24
N ALA A 30 7.91 3.25 -5.06
CA ALA A 30 8.61 3.17 -3.78
C ALA A 30 7.89 3.96 -2.68
N LEU A 31 7.39 5.16 -2.98
CA LEU A 31 6.59 5.97 -2.05
C LEU A 31 5.30 5.26 -1.64
N VAL A 32 4.60 4.62 -2.58
CA VAL A 32 3.39 3.85 -2.28
C VAL A 32 3.72 2.69 -1.33
N VAL A 33 4.79 1.94 -1.61
CA VAL A 33 5.20 0.81 -0.77
C VAL A 33 5.62 1.27 0.63
N THR A 34 6.44 2.32 0.75
CA THR A 34 6.89 2.83 2.06
C THR A 34 5.74 3.44 2.86
N ALA A 35 4.79 4.12 2.20
CA ALA A 35 3.57 4.60 2.84
C ALA A 35 2.71 3.44 3.37
N LYS A 36 2.50 2.40 2.56
CA LYS A 36 1.71 1.22 2.96
C LYS A 36 2.37 0.45 4.10
N ALA A 37 3.70 0.30 4.04
CA ALA A 37 4.50 -0.33 5.08
C ALA A 37 4.61 0.49 6.39
N GLY A 38 4.12 1.73 6.43
CA GLY A 38 4.21 2.59 7.62
C GLY A 38 5.59 3.22 7.86
N LEU A 39 6.56 2.97 6.98
CA LEU A 39 7.94 3.45 7.09
C LEU A 39 8.06 4.98 6.97
N LEU A 40 7.07 5.62 6.34
CA LEU A 40 7.10 7.07 6.08
C LEU A 40 7.18 7.90 7.37
N PHE A 41 6.59 7.41 8.46
CA PHE A 41 6.50 8.10 9.74
C PHE A 41 7.45 7.52 10.79
N ASP A 42 7.59 6.19 10.85
CA ASP A 42 8.48 5.53 11.83
C ASP A 42 9.98 5.68 11.48
N GLN A 43 10.34 5.67 10.19
CA GLN A 43 11.74 5.67 9.74
C GLN A 43 11.94 6.50 8.46
N LEU A 44 11.76 7.81 8.59
CA LEU A 44 11.88 8.78 7.48
C LEU A 44 13.22 8.64 6.73
N GLY A 45 14.33 8.39 7.44
CA GLY A 45 15.65 8.18 6.82
C GLY A 45 15.71 6.98 5.88
N TRP A 46 15.15 5.84 6.29
CA TRP A 46 15.06 4.64 5.44
C TRP A 46 14.12 4.82 4.27
N THR A 47 13.01 5.54 4.48
CA THR A 47 12.08 5.90 3.39
C THR A 47 12.79 6.72 2.32
N MET A 48 13.51 7.77 2.71
CA MET A 48 14.28 8.59 1.77
C MET A 48 15.34 7.79 1.02
N PHE A 49 16.07 6.91 1.73
CA PHE A 49 17.05 6.03 1.10
C PHE A 49 16.40 5.11 0.05
N LEU A 50 15.29 4.44 0.38
CA LEU A 50 14.58 3.54 -0.54
C LEU A 50 14.02 4.27 -1.76
N VAL A 51 13.46 5.47 -1.57
CA VAL A 51 12.93 6.28 -2.67
C VAL A 51 14.06 6.74 -3.60
N MET A 52 15.19 7.18 -3.04
CA MET A 52 16.36 7.58 -3.83
C MET A 52 16.97 6.39 -4.57
N ALA A 53 17.13 5.24 -3.91
CA ALA A 53 17.63 4.02 -4.53
C ALA A 53 16.72 3.55 -5.68
N ALA A 54 15.40 3.56 -5.48
CA ALA A 54 14.43 3.22 -6.52
C ALA A 54 14.48 4.20 -7.70
N GLY A 55 14.63 5.50 -7.45
CA GLY A 55 14.81 6.51 -8.50
C GLY A 55 16.07 6.26 -9.32
N ILE A 56 17.21 5.98 -8.67
CA ILE A 56 18.47 5.65 -9.36
C ILE A 56 18.32 4.38 -10.20
N LEU A 57 17.68 3.34 -9.65
CA LEU A 57 17.40 2.11 -10.39
C LEU A 57 16.46 2.34 -11.58
N GLY A 58 15.43 3.17 -11.42
CA GLY A 58 14.53 3.58 -12.50
C GLY A 58 15.26 4.32 -13.62
N LEU A 59 16.20 5.20 -13.25
CA LEU A 59 17.04 5.92 -14.20
C LEU A 59 17.99 4.98 -14.95
N ALA A 60 18.65 4.06 -14.23
CA ALA A 60 19.51 3.04 -14.83
C ALA A 60 18.74 2.09 -15.76
N ALA A 61 17.54 1.68 -15.36
CA ALA A 61 16.65 0.84 -16.16
C ALA A 61 16.16 1.58 -17.41
N GLY A 62 15.78 2.85 -17.29
CA GLY A 62 15.41 3.69 -18.44
C GLY A 62 16.56 3.85 -19.44
N TRP A 63 17.78 4.06 -18.94
CA TRP A 63 18.99 4.12 -19.77
C TRP A 63 19.29 2.79 -20.47
N TRP A 64 19.21 1.67 -19.74
CA TRP A 64 19.41 0.33 -20.31
C TRP A 64 18.35 -0.04 -21.35
N ALA A 65 17.08 0.25 -21.07
CA ALA A 65 15.97 0.01 -21.98
C ALA A 65 16.13 0.83 -23.27
N PHE A 66 16.58 2.08 -23.16
CA PHE A 66 16.88 2.93 -24.31
C PHE A 66 18.02 2.35 -25.16
N ARG A 67 19.10 1.88 -24.51
CA ARG A 67 20.25 1.27 -25.18
C ARG A 67 19.89 -0.03 -25.89
N LEU A 68 19.12 -0.91 -25.24
CA LEU A 68 18.69 -2.20 -25.80
C LEU A 68 17.76 -2.04 -27.00
N MET A 69 16.85 -1.06 -26.95
CA MET A 69 15.89 -0.83 -28.03
C MET A 69 16.47 -0.02 -29.21
N GLY A 70 17.75 0.34 -29.17
CA GLY A 70 18.43 1.02 -30.27
C GLY A 70 17.84 2.39 -30.61
N PHE A 71 17.26 3.08 -29.63
CA PHE A 71 16.59 4.37 -29.82
C PHE A 71 17.56 5.54 -30.09
N ASP A 72 18.88 5.29 -30.13
CA ASP A 72 19.93 6.27 -30.45
C ASP A 72 19.67 7.08 -31.74
N ARG A 73 18.82 6.60 -32.64
CA ARG A 73 18.51 7.26 -33.94
C ARG A 73 17.05 7.65 -34.16
N ARG A 74 16.12 7.39 -33.23
CA ARG A 74 14.68 7.65 -33.47
C ARG A 74 14.20 8.89 -32.70
N ARG A 75 13.51 9.78 -33.41
CA ARG A 75 12.89 10.99 -32.84
C ARG A 75 11.77 10.60 -31.88
N LEU A 76 11.64 11.37 -30.80
CA LEU A 76 10.51 11.32 -29.87
C LEU A 76 9.19 11.47 -30.64
N THR A 77 8.32 10.47 -30.57
CA THR A 77 6.96 10.58 -31.10
C THR A 77 5.97 10.72 -29.95
N VAL A 78 4.89 11.47 -30.15
CA VAL A 78 3.80 11.61 -29.16
C VAL A 78 3.28 10.23 -28.72
N ARG A 79 3.21 9.27 -29.65
CA ARG A 79 2.80 7.89 -29.37
C ARG A 79 3.72 7.19 -28.37
N THR A 80 5.04 7.35 -28.49
CA THR A 80 6.00 6.75 -27.54
C THR A 80 5.91 7.38 -26.15
N THR A 81 5.65 8.69 -26.06
CA THR A 81 5.43 9.39 -24.79
C THR A 81 4.17 8.88 -24.08
N VAL A 82 3.06 8.78 -24.83
CA VAL A 82 1.80 8.26 -24.29
C VAL A 82 1.95 6.81 -23.84
N ALA A 83 2.61 5.95 -24.63
CA ALA A 83 2.85 4.57 -24.26
C ALA A 83 3.68 4.44 -22.98
N ALA A 84 4.75 5.22 -22.84
CA ALA A 84 5.58 5.24 -21.64
C ALA A 84 4.78 5.66 -20.39
N LEU A 85 3.93 6.70 -20.51
CA LEU A 85 3.07 7.15 -19.41
C LEU A 85 2.05 6.09 -19.00
N VAL A 86 1.41 5.43 -19.98
CA VAL A 86 0.45 4.34 -19.71
C VAL A 86 1.15 3.19 -18.99
N ILE A 87 2.33 2.77 -19.46
CA ILE A 87 3.12 1.72 -18.82
C ILE A 87 3.49 2.11 -17.38
N GLY A 88 4.01 3.33 -17.18
CA GLY A 88 4.35 3.83 -15.85
C GLY A 88 3.14 3.85 -14.90
N ALA A 89 2.00 4.35 -15.36
CA ALA A 89 0.76 4.38 -14.59
C ALA A 89 0.30 2.95 -14.22
N THR A 90 0.33 2.02 -15.17
CA THR A 90 -0.04 0.62 -14.91
C THR A 90 0.91 -0.07 -13.92
N MET A 91 2.22 0.23 -13.97
CA MET A 91 3.19 -0.29 -13.01
C MET A 91 2.93 0.24 -11.60
N VAL A 92 2.71 1.55 -11.44
CA VAL A 92 2.39 2.15 -10.14
C VAL A 92 1.09 1.59 -9.59
N TRP A 93 0.07 1.47 -10.43
CA TRP A 93 -1.22 0.91 -10.03
C TRP A 93 -1.11 -0.56 -9.63
N GLY A 94 -0.41 -1.38 -10.41
CA GLY A 94 -0.14 -2.78 -10.07
C GLY A 94 0.66 -2.93 -8.78
N THR A 95 1.64 -2.06 -8.56
CA THR A 95 2.43 -2.03 -7.32
C THR A 95 1.54 -1.70 -6.12
N ASN A 96 0.68 -0.69 -6.24
CA ASN A 96 -0.28 -0.34 -5.21
C ASN A 96 -1.26 -1.49 -4.90
N ALA A 97 -1.75 -2.18 -5.93
CA ALA A 97 -2.64 -3.32 -5.76
C ALA A 97 -1.95 -4.46 -4.99
N ILE A 98 -0.74 -4.84 -5.39
CA ILE A 98 0.05 -5.88 -4.68
C ILE A 98 0.38 -5.43 -3.26
N ALA A 99 0.84 -4.20 -3.09
CA ALA A 99 1.18 -3.65 -1.78
C ALA A 99 -0.03 -3.64 -0.84
N SER A 100 -1.23 -3.35 -1.34
CA SER A 100 -2.46 -3.38 -0.54
C SER A 100 -2.84 -4.78 -0.04
N GLN A 101 -2.38 -5.83 -0.72
CA GLN A 101 -2.60 -7.22 -0.29
C GLN A 101 -1.57 -7.68 0.75
N VAL A 102 -0.34 -7.14 0.68
CA VAL A 102 0.75 -7.48 1.61
C VAL A 102 0.65 -6.68 2.91
N TRP A 103 0.53 -5.36 2.79
CA TRP A 103 0.44 -4.43 3.92
C TRP A 103 -1.00 -4.01 4.15
N LYS A 104 -1.80 -4.95 4.65
CA LYS A 104 -3.19 -4.73 5.02
C LYS A 104 -3.27 -3.84 6.26
N THR A 105 -4.25 -2.94 6.30
CA THR A 105 -4.53 -2.17 7.52
C THR A 105 -5.12 -3.06 8.61
N ALA A 106 -5.12 -2.59 9.87
CA ALA A 106 -5.75 -3.32 10.99
C ALA A 106 -7.23 -3.66 10.69
N TRP A 107 -7.96 -2.72 10.08
CA TRP A 107 -9.34 -2.95 9.63
C TRP A 107 -9.45 -4.07 8.58
N GLN A 108 -8.65 -3.99 7.53
CA GLN A 108 -8.68 -4.98 6.44
C GLN A 108 -8.30 -6.37 6.94
N ARG A 109 -7.32 -6.46 7.85
CA ARG A 109 -6.99 -7.73 8.50
C ARG A 109 -8.11 -8.26 9.35
N TYR A 110 -8.71 -7.42 10.17
CA TYR A 110 -9.80 -7.84 11.03
C TYR A 110 -10.98 -8.34 10.21
N THR A 111 -11.34 -7.64 9.13
CA THR A 111 -12.41 -8.08 8.23
C THR A 111 -12.05 -9.40 7.53
N ASP A 112 -10.83 -9.55 7.01
CA ASP A 112 -10.41 -10.79 6.33
C ASP A 112 -10.25 -12.00 7.27
N GLU A 113 -9.74 -11.81 8.48
CA GLU A 113 -9.32 -12.89 9.39
C GLU A 113 -10.37 -13.24 10.44
N LEU A 114 -11.12 -12.25 10.95
CA LEU A 114 -11.93 -12.39 12.16
C LEU A 114 -13.39 -11.97 12.00
N GLY A 115 -13.65 -10.71 11.65
CA GLY A 115 -14.97 -10.10 11.71
C GLY A 115 -15.78 -10.09 10.42
N GLY A 116 -15.17 -10.28 9.25
CA GLY A 116 -15.85 -10.16 7.97
C GLY A 116 -16.64 -11.42 7.57
N PRO A 117 -17.33 -11.39 6.42
CA PRO A 117 -18.21 -12.48 6.00
C PRO A 117 -17.49 -13.84 5.89
N GLY A 118 -17.99 -14.85 6.60
CA GLY A 118 -17.40 -16.19 6.61
C GLY A 118 -16.21 -16.37 7.58
N ALA A 119 -15.75 -15.29 8.22
CA ALA A 119 -14.74 -15.36 9.27
C ALA A 119 -15.32 -15.81 10.60
N CYS A 120 -14.45 -16.17 11.55
CA CYS A 120 -14.84 -16.83 12.79
C CYS A 120 -15.81 -16.00 13.67
N LEU A 121 -15.60 -14.69 13.76
CA LEU A 121 -16.44 -13.78 14.55
C LEU A 121 -17.63 -13.21 13.76
N ALA A 122 -17.81 -13.54 12.48
CA ALA A 122 -18.80 -12.92 11.59
C ALA A 122 -20.24 -12.95 12.14
N ALA A 123 -20.60 -14.06 12.80
CA ALA A 123 -21.93 -14.29 13.38
C ALA A 123 -21.98 -14.02 14.89
N THR A 124 -21.02 -13.26 15.43
CA THR A 124 -20.90 -12.95 16.85
C THR A 124 -21.11 -11.44 17.10
N PRO A 125 -21.30 -11.01 18.36
CA PRO A 125 -21.31 -9.59 18.74
C PRO A 125 -20.08 -8.80 18.30
N TYR A 126 -18.98 -9.50 17.99
CA TYR A 126 -17.71 -8.95 17.52
C TYR A 126 -17.51 -9.17 16.02
N GLY A 127 -18.57 -9.43 15.25
CA GLY A 127 -18.49 -9.44 13.79
C GLY A 127 -18.58 -8.02 13.22
N GLU A 128 -18.02 -7.78 12.04
CA GLU A 128 -18.01 -6.47 11.36
C GLU A 128 -19.40 -5.85 11.27
N ARG A 129 -20.42 -6.69 11.03
CA ARG A 129 -21.83 -6.25 10.90
C ARG A 129 -22.51 -5.95 12.23
N TRP A 130 -22.00 -6.50 13.33
CA TRP A 130 -22.68 -6.48 14.64
C TRP A 130 -21.95 -5.65 15.68
N ALA A 131 -20.65 -5.42 15.50
CA ALA A 131 -19.87 -4.60 16.41
C ALA A 131 -20.45 -3.19 16.50
N SER A 132 -20.61 -2.68 17.73
CA SER A 132 -21.19 -1.36 17.97
C SER A 132 -20.21 -0.24 17.64
N ALA A 133 -18.92 -0.48 17.87
CA ALA A 133 -17.84 0.42 17.51
C ALA A 133 -16.56 -0.37 17.27
N ILE A 134 -15.77 0.07 16.31
CA ILE A 134 -14.43 -0.47 16.07
C ILE A 134 -13.47 0.71 16.04
N THR A 135 -12.65 0.82 17.07
CA THR A 135 -11.68 1.90 17.22
C THR A 135 -10.31 1.40 16.80
N ILE A 136 -9.73 2.11 15.84
CA ILE A 136 -8.36 1.87 15.38
C ILE A 136 -7.59 3.14 15.70
N THR A 137 -6.78 3.10 16.75
CA THR A 137 -5.91 4.22 17.08
C THR A 137 -4.82 4.32 16.01
N ALA A 138 -5.01 5.27 15.09
CA ALA A 138 -4.01 5.63 14.10
C ALA A 138 -2.93 6.47 14.81
N GLY A 139 -1.89 5.83 15.36
CA GLY A 139 -0.79 6.58 15.96
C GLY A 139 0.22 5.71 16.70
N GLU A 140 1.46 6.20 16.77
CA GLU A 140 2.70 5.62 17.33
C GLU A 140 2.60 4.97 18.72
N ASP A 141 1.49 5.12 19.45
CA ASP A 141 1.34 4.69 20.84
C ASP A 141 1.17 3.17 21.03
N GLY A 142 1.12 2.37 19.95
CA GLY A 142 0.97 0.91 20.06
C GLY A 142 -0.34 0.48 20.75
N ARG A 143 -1.34 1.37 20.81
CA ARG A 143 -2.62 1.09 21.44
C ARG A 143 -3.37 0.03 20.61
N PRO A 144 -3.94 -0.99 21.27
CA PRO A 144 -4.66 -2.04 20.57
C PRO A 144 -5.86 -1.49 19.82
N MET A 145 -6.18 -2.13 18.70
CA MET A 145 -7.49 -2.01 18.07
C MET A 145 -8.54 -2.54 19.05
N GLU A 146 -9.62 -1.78 19.27
CA GLU A 146 -10.71 -2.23 20.12
C GLU A 146 -11.97 -2.47 19.29
N VAL A 147 -12.58 -3.64 19.51
CA VAL A 147 -13.84 -4.03 18.90
C VAL A 147 -14.86 -4.14 20.03
N TRP A 148 -15.80 -3.21 20.01
CA TRP A 148 -16.87 -3.13 20.99
C TRP A 148 -18.02 -4.04 20.54
N PRO A 149 -18.48 -4.95 21.42
CA PRO A 149 -19.56 -5.86 21.08
C PRO A 149 -20.84 -5.06 20.82
N GLY A 150 -21.64 -5.49 19.84
CA GLY A 150 -22.99 -5.00 19.66
C GLY A 150 -24.03 -6.11 19.72
N THR A 151 -25.26 -5.75 19.40
CA THR A 151 -26.41 -6.66 19.45
C THR A 151 -26.49 -7.50 18.18
N VAL A 152 -26.58 -8.82 18.32
CA VAL A 152 -26.82 -9.74 17.20
C VAL A 152 -28.31 -10.02 17.10
N ASP A 153 -28.91 -9.76 15.95
CA ASP A 153 -30.34 -10.01 15.75
C ASP A 153 -30.66 -11.50 15.89
N GLY A 154 -31.70 -11.81 16.68
CA GLY A 154 -32.13 -13.19 16.94
C GLY A 154 -31.31 -13.94 18.00
N SER A 155 -30.30 -13.32 18.60
CA SER A 155 -29.55 -13.89 19.72
C SER A 155 -30.28 -13.69 21.06
N ALA A 156 -30.68 -14.79 21.71
CA ALA A 156 -31.14 -14.77 23.11
C ALA A 156 -30.00 -14.61 24.13
N ARG A 157 -28.74 -14.54 23.68
CA ARG A 157 -27.57 -14.33 24.54
C ARG A 157 -27.48 -12.87 24.96
N THR A 158 -27.20 -12.65 26.24
CA THR A 158 -26.81 -11.37 26.81
C THR A 158 -25.70 -10.76 25.97
N THR A 159 -25.90 -9.52 25.50
CA THR A 159 -24.86 -8.75 24.79
C THR A 159 -23.62 -8.71 25.68
N SER A 160 -22.51 -9.27 25.20
CA SER A 160 -21.23 -9.19 25.91
C SER A 160 -20.91 -7.72 26.17
N THR A 161 -20.42 -7.38 27.36
CA THR A 161 -19.92 -6.04 27.67
C THR A 161 -18.40 -5.95 27.58
N LYS A 162 -17.72 -7.10 27.38
CA LYS A 162 -16.26 -7.16 27.31
C LYS A 162 -15.77 -6.66 25.95
N VAL A 163 -14.78 -5.78 25.94
CA VAL A 163 -14.17 -5.26 24.71
C VAL A 163 -13.13 -6.26 24.19
N LEU A 164 -13.14 -6.55 22.89
CA LEU A 164 -12.10 -7.35 22.24
C LEU A 164 -10.95 -6.43 21.83
N ARG A 165 -9.75 -6.68 22.34
CA ARG A 165 -8.55 -5.89 22.05
C ARG A 165 -7.55 -6.69 21.24
N LEU A 166 -7.18 -6.16 20.09
CA LEU A 166 -6.28 -6.80 19.14
C LEU A 166 -5.05 -5.93 18.92
N HIS A 167 -3.87 -6.55 19.05
CA HIS A 167 -2.63 -5.95 18.63
C HIS A 167 -2.42 -6.12 17.13
N PHE A 168 -1.93 -5.05 16.54
CA PHE A 168 -1.53 -4.97 15.15
C PHE A 168 -0.06 -4.57 15.12
N ASP A 169 0.78 -5.39 14.49
CA ASP A 169 2.21 -5.13 14.39
C ASP A 169 2.47 -3.90 13.49
N LYS A 170 3.49 -3.11 13.83
CA LYS A 170 3.98 -2.00 13.02
C LYS A 170 4.32 -2.44 11.60
N SER A 171 4.80 -3.68 11.42
CA SER A 171 5.12 -4.21 10.10
C SER A 171 3.91 -4.38 9.17
N ARG A 172 2.68 -4.44 9.71
CA ARG A 172 1.41 -4.66 8.98
C ARG A 172 1.31 -5.99 8.20
N ILE A 173 2.33 -6.83 8.31
CA ILE A 173 2.47 -8.12 7.61
C ILE A 173 2.05 -9.29 8.52
N ARG A 174 1.98 -9.08 9.83
CA ARG A 174 1.60 -10.13 10.78
C ARG A 174 0.09 -10.16 11.04
N PRO A 175 -0.46 -11.35 11.35
CA PRO A 175 -1.87 -11.51 11.72
C PRO A 175 -2.18 -10.72 13.00
N LEU A 176 -3.47 -10.46 13.21
CA LEU A 176 -3.93 -9.84 14.44
C LEU A 176 -3.74 -10.80 15.61
N THR A 177 -3.20 -10.29 16.71
CA THR A 177 -2.97 -11.09 17.92
C THR A 177 -3.77 -10.52 19.09
N PRO A 178 -4.22 -11.34 20.05
CA PRO A 178 -4.88 -10.83 21.25
C PRO A 178 -3.95 -9.88 22.02
N ALA A 179 -4.45 -8.71 22.42
CA ALA A 179 -3.67 -7.73 23.18
C ALA A 179 -3.59 -8.05 24.68
N ASP A 180 -4.57 -8.78 25.20
CA ASP A 180 -4.64 -9.18 26.61
C ASP A 180 -5.22 -10.59 26.79
N ALA A 181 -5.14 -11.10 28.03
CA ALA A 181 -5.66 -12.43 28.37
C ALA A 181 -7.17 -12.54 28.18
N THR A 182 -7.92 -11.46 28.44
CA THR A 182 -9.38 -11.39 28.25
C THR A 182 -9.76 -11.56 26.79
N SER A 183 -9.02 -10.91 25.89
CA SER A 183 -9.22 -10.98 24.44
C SER A 183 -8.89 -12.36 23.90
N ARG A 184 -7.86 -13.01 24.46
CA ARG A 184 -7.53 -14.40 24.14
C ARG A 184 -8.65 -15.34 24.56
N GLU A 185 -9.12 -15.22 25.81
CA GLU A 185 -10.23 -16.03 26.33
C GLU A 185 -11.52 -15.80 25.51
N LEU A 186 -11.79 -14.55 25.10
CA LEU A 186 -12.91 -14.24 24.22
C LEU A 186 -12.79 -14.96 22.88
N LEU A 187 -11.66 -14.85 22.19
CA LEU A 187 -11.43 -15.53 20.92
C LEU A 187 -11.56 -17.05 21.06
N ASP A 188 -10.94 -17.62 22.10
CA ASP A 188 -11.03 -19.04 22.41
C ASP A 188 -12.49 -19.48 22.68
N SER A 189 -13.29 -18.65 23.37
CA SER A 189 -14.70 -18.94 23.66
C SER A 189 -15.59 -19.00 22.42
N TYR A 190 -15.20 -18.32 21.35
CA TYR A 190 -15.86 -18.38 20.04
C TYR A 190 -15.18 -19.37 19.08
N GLY A 191 -14.14 -20.09 19.53
CA GLY A 191 -13.40 -21.05 18.72
C GLY A 191 -12.45 -20.43 17.70
N CYS A 192 -12.11 -19.15 17.87
CA CYS A 192 -11.17 -18.44 17.01
C CYS A 192 -9.74 -18.59 17.57
N ARG A 193 -8.80 -19.07 16.76
CA ARG A 193 -7.38 -19.23 17.11
C ARG A 193 -6.49 -18.40 16.21
#